data_AF-A0A1V6CD40-F1
#
_entry.id   AF-A0A1V6CD40-F1
#
_cell.length_a   1.000
_cell.length_b   1.000
_cell.length_c   1.000
_cell.angle_alpha   90.00
_cell.angle_beta   90.00
_cell.angle_gamma   90.00
#
_symmetry.space_group_name_H-M   'P 1'
#
loop_
_entity.id
_entity.type
_entity.pdbx_description
1 polymer ?
#
loop_
_entity_poly.entity_id
_entity_poly.type
_entity_poly.pdbx_seq_one_letter_code
_entity_poly.pdbx_strand_id
1 'polypeptide(L)'
;MSELSTAWFEEAKRLEFDQSLMVQVLDKKEQKAFVKEMEEERRAYSFADPVHASEFVVFGTRRDGRFWVVVSRKQRAPLRGLVRNPDGSYEEVQIDPQRRRMLSLMVKDGLPRAEIEEILGGLTEEEERIFFG
;
A
#
# COMPACT_ATOMS: atom_id res chain seq x y z
N MET A 1 -2.45 6.78 20.25
CA MET A 1 -1.68 5.63 19.75
C MET A 1 -0.91 5.04 20.92
N SER A 2 -0.80 3.72 20.97
CA SER A 2 -0.12 2.99 22.04
C SER A 2 1.39 2.98 21.76
N GLU A 3 2.24 3.21 22.76
CA GLU A 3 3.70 3.08 22.58
C GLU A 3 4.09 1.69 22.05
N LEU A 4 3.30 0.67 22.40
CA LEU A 4 3.50 -0.70 21.96
C LEU A 4 3.24 -0.87 20.45
N SER A 5 2.18 -0.27 19.91
CA SER A 5 1.87 -0.37 18.47
C SER A 5 2.94 0.32 17.64
N THR A 6 3.41 1.48 18.09
CA THR A 6 4.48 2.22 17.42
C THR A 6 5.77 1.38 17.37
N ALA A 7 6.21 0.82 18.50
CA ALA A 7 7.43 0.01 18.55
C ALA A 7 7.36 -1.23 17.65
N TRP A 8 6.23 -1.95 17.67
CA TRP A 8 6.04 -3.10 16.79
C TRP A 8 5.96 -2.73 15.31
N PHE A 9 5.38 -1.58 14.98
CA PHE A 9 5.32 -1.11 13.60
C PHE A 9 6.70 -0.69 13.08
N GLU A 10 7.55 -0.08 13.90
CA GLU A 10 8.95 0.19 13.55
C GLU A 10 9.74 -1.09 13.22
N GLU A 11 9.54 -2.15 14.00
CA GLU A 11 10.14 -3.45 13.68
C GLU A 11 9.55 -4.05 12.39
N ALA A 12 8.24 -3.88 12.15
CA ALA A 12 7.60 -4.34 10.92
C ALA A 12 8.16 -3.65 9.66
N LYS A 13 8.63 -2.40 9.74
CA LYS A 13 9.26 -1.70 8.61
C LYS A 13 10.54 -2.38 8.11
N ARG A 14 11.16 -3.24 8.93
CA ARG A 14 12.37 -4.00 8.57
C ARG A 14 12.08 -5.30 7.83
N LEU A 15 10.81 -5.65 7.63
CA LEU A 15 10.44 -6.85 6.90
C LEU A 15 10.89 -6.76 5.44
N GLU A 16 11.43 -7.85 4.94
CA GLU A 16 11.58 -8.08 3.50
C GLU A 16 10.23 -8.48 2.87
N PHE A 17 10.12 -8.43 1.55
CA PHE A 17 8.94 -8.91 0.86
C PHE A 17 8.62 -10.36 1.22
N ASP A 18 7.32 -10.65 1.35
CA ASP A 18 6.73 -11.92 1.76
C ASP A 18 7.06 -12.38 3.18
N GLN A 19 7.76 -11.56 3.97
CA GLN A 19 7.91 -11.79 5.40
C GLN A 19 6.71 -11.27 6.21
N SER A 20 6.55 -11.88 7.39
CA SER A 20 5.49 -11.53 8.34
C SER A 20 6.02 -11.46 9.75
N LEU A 21 5.65 -10.39 10.46
CA LEU A 21 5.78 -10.28 11.90
C LEU A 21 4.45 -10.68 12.56
N MET A 22 4.50 -11.55 13.57
CA MET A 22 3.33 -11.99 14.32
C MET A 22 3.46 -11.61 15.79
N VAL A 23 2.53 -10.79 16.29
CA VAL A 23 2.47 -10.37 17.70
C VAL A 23 1.34 -11.13 18.39
N GLN A 24 1.67 -11.89 19.43
CA GLN A 24 0.65 -12.62 20.20
C GLN A 24 -0.14 -11.65 21.08
N VAL A 25 -1.45 -11.84 21.13
CA VAL A 25 -2.38 -11.11 22.01
C VAL A 25 -3.23 -12.10 22.81
N LEU A 26 -3.85 -11.64 23.90
CA LEU A 26 -4.53 -12.51 24.86
C LEU A 26 -5.82 -13.09 24.27
N ASP A 27 -6.61 -12.25 23.60
CA ASP A 27 -7.94 -12.63 23.13
C ASP A 27 -8.36 -11.94 21.81
N LYS A 28 -9.55 -12.30 21.33
CA LYS A 28 -10.12 -11.74 20.09
C LYS A 28 -10.44 -10.25 20.18
N LYS A 29 -10.74 -9.72 21.38
CA LYS A 29 -11.06 -8.30 21.58
C LYS A 29 -9.78 -7.49 21.46
N GLU A 30 -8.71 -7.91 22.13
CA GLU A 30 -7.39 -7.31 22.05
C GLU A 30 -6.82 -7.42 20.64
N GLN A 31 -6.99 -8.56 19.96
CA GLN A 31 -6.61 -8.71 18.55
C GLN A 31 -7.25 -7.65 17.65
N LYS A 32 -8.56 -7.41 17.80
CA LYS A 32 -9.26 -6.39 17.01
C LYS A 32 -8.75 -4.98 17.32
N ALA A 33 -8.51 -4.67 18.60
CA ALA A 33 -7.98 -3.37 19.01
C ALA A 33 -6.57 -3.16 18.44
N PHE A 34 -5.69 -4.15 18.60
CA PHE A 34 -4.30 -4.04 18.17
C PHE A 34 -4.14 -4.05 16.64
N VAL A 35 -4.98 -4.77 15.88
CA VAL A 35 -5.05 -4.61 14.41
C VAL A 35 -5.39 -3.17 14.02
N LYS A 36 -6.36 -2.56 14.71
CA LYS A 36 -6.75 -1.17 14.42
C LYS A 36 -5.62 -0.20 14.73
N GLU A 37 -4.94 -0.37 15.85
CA GLU A 37 -3.77 0.45 16.22
C GLU A 37 -2.65 0.33 15.16
N MET A 38 -2.31 -0.88 14.73
CA MET A 38 -1.29 -1.09 13.70
C MET A 38 -1.70 -0.53 12.32
N GLU A 39 -2.98 -0.56 11.96
CA GLU A 39 -3.49 0.13 10.76
C GLU A 39 -3.44 1.66 10.89
N GLU A 40 -3.63 2.21 12.09
CA GLU A 40 -3.44 3.64 12.36
C GLU A 40 -1.97 4.04 12.20
N GLU A 41 -1.03 3.24 12.71
CA GLU A 41 0.42 3.44 12.50
C GLU A 41 0.79 3.36 11.01
N ARG A 42 0.27 2.36 10.28
CA ARG A 42 0.46 2.25 8.83
C ARG A 42 -0.07 3.47 8.09
N ARG A 43 -1.23 4.00 8.51
CA ARG A 43 -1.82 5.22 7.94
C ARG A 43 -0.99 6.45 8.30
N ALA A 44 -0.44 6.54 9.50
CA ALA A 44 0.46 7.62 9.88
C ALA A 44 1.74 7.58 9.02
N TYR A 45 2.30 6.39 8.82
CA TYR A 45 3.47 6.18 7.98
C TYR A 45 3.22 6.54 6.51
N SER A 46 2.00 6.34 5.99
CA SER A 46 1.67 6.69 4.60
C SER A 46 1.71 8.18 4.28
N PHE A 47 1.69 9.06 5.29
CA PHE A 47 1.92 10.49 5.08
C PHE A 47 3.38 10.81 4.77
N ALA A 48 4.31 10.01 5.27
CA ALA A 48 5.75 10.15 5.00
C ALA A 48 6.17 9.33 3.78
N ASP A 49 5.68 8.09 3.67
CA ASP A 49 6.02 7.16 2.60
C ASP A 49 4.80 6.33 2.17
N PRO A 50 4.01 6.84 1.22
CA PRO A 50 2.77 6.19 0.80
C PRO A 50 3.01 4.86 0.06
N VAL A 51 4.14 4.74 -0.65
CA VAL A 51 4.49 3.53 -1.42
C VAL A 51 4.78 2.40 -0.45
N HIS A 52 5.76 2.57 0.45
CA HIS A 52 6.09 1.54 1.42
C HIS A 52 4.92 1.22 2.36
N ALA A 53 4.16 2.23 2.81
CA ALA A 53 2.98 1.99 3.65
C ALA A 53 1.88 1.15 2.98
N SER A 54 1.82 1.15 1.64
CA SER A 54 0.86 0.36 0.86
C SER A 54 1.24 -1.13 0.74
N GLU A 55 2.52 -1.45 0.94
CA GLU A 55 3.07 -2.81 0.91
C GLU A 55 2.74 -3.59 2.18
N PHE A 56 2.45 -2.90 3.29
CA PHE A 56 2.09 -3.55 4.55
C PHE A 56 0.61 -3.91 4.60
N VAL A 57 0.33 -5.13 5.03
CA VAL A 57 -1.02 -5.65 5.28
C VAL A 57 -1.11 -6.07 6.75
N VAL A 58 -2.09 -5.54 7.46
CA VAL A 58 -2.34 -5.88 8.87
C VAL A 58 -3.62 -6.70 8.99
N PHE A 59 -3.56 -7.83 9.69
CA PHE A 59 -4.75 -8.66 9.94
C PHE A 59 -4.61 -9.50 11.20
N GLY A 60 -5.74 -9.94 11.75
CA GLY A 60 -5.78 -10.90 12.86
C GLY A 60 -5.88 -12.33 12.36
N THR A 61 -5.16 -13.26 12.99
CA THR A 61 -5.32 -14.71 12.75
C THR A 61 -5.36 -15.50 14.05
N ARG A 62 -5.95 -16.70 14.02
CA ARG A 62 -5.88 -17.65 15.13
C ARG A 62 -5.00 -18.82 14.70
N ARG A 63 -3.95 -19.10 15.47
CA ARG A 63 -3.00 -20.18 15.19
C ARG A 63 -2.63 -20.86 16.50
N ASP A 64 -2.66 -22.19 16.52
CA ASP A 64 -2.31 -23.04 17.67
C ASP A 64 -3.09 -22.66 18.95
N GLY A 65 -4.38 -22.37 18.79
CA GLY A 65 -5.27 -21.96 19.87
C GLY A 65 -5.12 -20.51 20.33
N ARG A 66 -4.08 -19.79 19.90
CA ARG A 66 -3.73 -18.41 20.30
C ARG A 66 -4.18 -17.37 19.28
N PHE A 67 -4.33 -16.13 19.73
CA PHE A 67 -4.65 -14.99 18.89
C PHE A 67 -3.38 -14.22 18.52
N TRP A 68 -3.28 -13.86 17.24
CA TRP A 68 -2.12 -13.17 16.69
C TRP A 68 -2.55 -11.98 15.85
N VAL A 69 -1.80 -10.89 15.93
CA VAL A 69 -1.85 -9.81 14.94
C VAL A 69 -0.67 -9.97 14.01
N VAL A 70 -0.93 -9.98 12.72
CA VAL A 70 0.06 -10.20 11.68
C VAL A 70 0.24 -8.91 10.90
N VAL A 71 1.48 -8.50 10.73
CA VAL A 71 1.89 -7.50 9.76
C VAL A 71 2.75 -8.19 8.74
N SER A 72 2.33 -8.17 7.48
CA SER A 72 3.08 -8.77 6.38
C SER A 72 3.47 -7.68 5.39
N ARG A 73 4.70 -7.73 4.89
CA ARG A 73 5.09 -6.93 3.73
C ARG A 73 4.84 -7.75 2.48
N LYS A 74 4.01 -7.24 1.57
CA LYS A 74 3.64 -7.93 0.34
C LYS A 74 3.97 -7.07 -0.87
N GLN A 75 4.52 -7.70 -1.89
CA GLN A 75 4.60 -7.09 -3.19
C GLN A 75 3.19 -7.05 -3.77
N ARG A 76 2.56 -5.87 -3.76
CA ARG A 76 1.28 -5.72 -4.46
C ARG A 76 1.58 -5.68 -5.96
N ALA A 77 1.22 -6.75 -6.66
CA ALA A 77 1.05 -6.67 -8.09
C ALA A 77 -0.02 -5.60 -8.37
N PRO A 78 0.16 -4.77 -9.42
CA PRO A 78 -0.85 -3.81 -9.80
C PRO A 78 -2.19 -4.52 -10.03
N LEU A 79 -3.27 -3.95 -9.49
CA LEU A 79 -4.60 -4.47 -9.77
C LEU A 79 -4.93 -4.18 -11.23
N ARG A 80 -5.26 -5.24 -11.96
CA ARG A 80 -5.69 -5.18 -13.37
C ARG A 80 -7.19 -5.31 -13.42
N GLY A 81 -7.84 -4.35 -14.06
CA GLY A 81 -9.25 -4.36 -14.41
C GLY A 81 -9.42 -4.58 -15.91
N LEU A 82 -10.63 -4.96 -16.32
CA LEU A 82 -11.02 -5.03 -17.73
C LEU A 82 -12.19 -4.07 -17.96
N VAL A 83 -12.03 -3.12 -18.88
CA VAL A 83 -13.11 -2.26 -19.35
C VAL A 83 -13.66 -2.85 -20.64
N ARG A 84 -14.98 -2.99 -20.73
CA ARG A 84 -15.64 -3.40 -21.97
C ARG A 84 -16.00 -2.17 -22.79
N ASN A 85 -15.49 -2.10 -24.01
CA ASN A 85 -15.75 -1.02 -24.96
C ASN A 85 -17.13 -1.19 -25.63
N PRO A 86 -17.69 -0.11 -26.21
CA PRO A 86 -18.98 -0.16 -26.92
C PRO A 86 -19.01 -1.11 -28.12
N ASP A 87 -17.87 -1.37 -28.74
CA ASP A 87 -17.69 -2.32 -29.85
C ASP A 87 -17.64 -3.79 -29.38
N GLY A 88 -17.68 -4.02 -28.06
CA GLY A 88 -17.62 -5.34 -27.44
C GLY A 88 -16.19 -5.83 -27.15
N SER A 89 -15.15 -5.07 -27.50
CA SER A 89 -13.77 -5.38 -27.12
C SER A 89 -13.53 -5.13 -25.63
N TYR A 90 -12.45 -5.72 -25.08
CA TYR A 90 -12.01 -5.50 -23.71
C TYR A 90 -10.62 -4.87 -23.72
N GLU A 91 -10.44 -3.85 -22.88
CA GLU A 91 -9.17 -3.20 -22.64
C GLU A 91 -8.74 -3.44 -21.18
N GLU A 92 -7.49 -3.88 -20.99
CA GLU A 92 -6.91 -4.04 -19.66
C GLU A 92 -6.51 -2.67 -19.12
N VAL A 93 -7.09 -2.29 -17.98
CA VAL A 93 -6.77 -1.05 -17.29
C VAL A 93 -6.06 -1.36 -15.98
N GLN A 94 -4.99 -0.62 -15.71
CA GLN A 94 -4.26 -0.74 -14.46
C GLN A 94 -4.42 0.56 -13.67
N ILE A 95 -5.26 0.54 -12.64
CA ILE A 95 -5.49 1.72 -11.80
C ILE A 95 -4.69 1.56 -10.51
N ASP A 96 -3.60 2.33 -10.41
CA ASP A 96 -2.91 2.56 -9.14
C ASP A 96 -3.22 3.99 -8.65
N PRO A 97 -4.15 4.15 -7.67
CA PRO A 97 -4.53 5.45 -7.16
C PRO A 97 -3.36 6.22 -6.52
N GLN A 98 -2.37 5.52 -5.95
CA GLN A 98 -1.21 6.16 -5.33
C GLN A 98 -0.26 6.67 -6.38
N ARG A 99 0.02 5.85 -7.41
CA ARG A 99 0.83 6.27 -8.55
C ARG A 99 0.23 7.49 -9.25
N ARG A 100 -1.08 7.47 -9.51
CA ARG A 100 -1.80 8.61 -10.11
C ARG A 100 -1.75 9.87 -9.24
N ARG A 101 -1.85 9.72 -7.92
CA ARG A 101 -1.72 10.84 -6.97
C ARG A 101 -0.29 11.40 -6.96
N MET A 102 0.72 10.54 -6.98
CA MET A 102 2.13 10.91 -7.00
C MET A 102 2.47 11.66 -8.29
N LEU A 103 2.04 11.13 -9.44
CA LEU A 103 2.15 11.79 -10.74
C LEU A 103 1.46 13.17 -10.74
N SER A 104 0.25 13.26 -10.19
CA SER A 104 -0.46 14.53 -10.07
C SER A 104 0.26 15.57 -9.21
N LEU A 105 0.97 15.15 -8.15
CA LEU A 105 1.74 16.07 -7.31
C LEU A 105 3.00 16.53 -8.04
N MET A 106 3.74 15.60 -8.67
CA MET A 106 4.95 15.93 -9.43
C MET A 106 4.67 16.93 -10.57
N VAL A 107 3.58 16.72 -11.32
CA VAL A 107 3.15 17.66 -12.38
C VAL A 107 2.78 19.02 -11.79
N LYS A 108 2.06 19.04 -10.66
CA LYS A 108 1.68 20.28 -9.97
C LYS A 108 2.90 21.05 -9.45
N ASP A 109 3.91 20.34 -8.98
CA ASP A 109 5.17 20.90 -8.49
C ASP A 109 6.11 21.34 -9.63
N GLY A 110 5.70 21.11 -10.88
CA GLY A 110 6.40 21.58 -12.07
C GLY A 110 7.60 20.73 -12.47
N LEU A 111 7.67 19.47 -12.02
CA LEU A 111 8.76 18.58 -12.41
C LEU A 111 8.73 18.34 -13.93
N PRO A 112 9.89 18.37 -14.60
CA PRO A 112 10.00 18.01 -16.01
C PRO A 112 9.53 16.57 -16.25
N ARG A 113 8.84 16.33 -17.37
CA ARG A 113 8.35 15.00 -17.76
C ARG A 113 9.42 13.91 -17.71
N ALA A 114 10.64 14.21 -18.19
CA ALA A 114 11.74 13.25 -18.18
C ALA A 114 12.14 12.80 -16.76
N GLU A 115 12.10 13.73 -15.80
CA GLU A 115 12.40 13.44 -14.39
C GLU A 115 11.28 12.61 -13.75
N ILE A 116 10.02 12.89 -14.12
CA ILE A 116 8.86 12.11 -13.70
C ILE A 116 8.93 10.67 -14.24
N GLU A 117 9.26 10.51 -15.53
CA GLU A 117 9.46 9.20 -16.15
C GLU A 117 10.60 8.42 -15.49
N GLU A 118 11.70 9.07 -15.13
CA GLU A 118 12.80 8.44 -14.41
C GLU A 118 12.39 7.96 -13.01
N ILE A 119 11.70 8.81 -12.24
CA ILE A 119 11.25 8.47 -10.88
C ILE A 119 10.19 7.36 -10.90
N LEU A 120 9.31 7.35 -11.90
CA LEU A 120 8.20 6.41 -12.01
C LEU A 120 8.51 5.15 -12.82
N GLY A 121 9.69 5.07 -13.44
CA GLY A 121 10.08 3.94 -14.29
C GLY A 121 9.34 3.89 -15.63
N GLY A 122 9.03 5.06 -16.20
CA GLY A 122 8.20 5.25 -17.39
C GLY A 122 6.77 5.67 -17.06
N LEU A 123 6.04 6.18 -18.06
CA LEU A 123 4.61 6.50 -17.98
C LEU A 123 3.82 5.50 -18.81
N THR A 124 2.58 5.21 -18.40
CA THR A 124 1.65 4.47 -19.25
C THR A 124 1.02 5.40 -20.28
N GLU A 125 0.52 4.86 -21.40
CA GLU A 125 -0.21 5.65 -22.42
C GLU A 125 -1.40 6.40 -21.82
N GLU A 126 -2.08 5.81 -20.82
CA GLU A 126 -3.17 6.46 -20.09
C GLU A 126 -2.67 7.63 -19.24
N GLU A 127 -1.54 7.47 -18.54
CA GLU A 127 -0.90 8.52 -17.74
C GLU A 127 -0.43 9.69 -18.62
N GLU A 128 0.17 9.39 -19.77
CA GLU A 128 0.58 10.40 -20.74
C GLU A 128 -0.62 11.23 -21.23
N ARG A 129 -1.69 10.55 -21.66
CA ARG A 129 -2.90 11.23 -22.16
C ARG A 129 -3.57 12.11 -21.12
N ILE A 130 -3.58 11.69 -19.84
CA ILE A 130 -4.30 12.41 -18.77
C ILE A 130 -3.51 13.62 -18.26
N PHE A 131 -2.18 13.53 -18.20
CA PHE A 131 -1.33 14.53 -17.52
C PHE A 131 -0.50 15.39 -18.47
N PHE A 132 -0.23 14.93 -19.69
CA PHE A 132 0.63 15.62 -20.67
C PHE A 132 0.02 15.73 -22.08
N GLY A 133 -1.18 15.17 -22.28
CA GLY A 133 -1.96 15.23 -23.52
C GLY A 133 -2.81 16.48 -23.66
#